data_AF-C2MAE8-F1
#
_entry.id   AF-C2MAE8-F1
#
_cell.length_a   1.000
_cell.length_b   1.000
_cell.length_c   1.000
_cell.angle_alpha   90.00
_cell.angle_beta   90.00
_cell.angle_gamma   90.00
#
_symmetry.space_group_name_H-M   'P 1'
#
loop_
_entity.id
_entity.type
_entity.pdbx_description
1 polymer ?
#
loop_
_entity_poly.entity_id
_entity_poly.type
_entity_poly.pdbx_seq_one_letter_code
_entity_poly.pdbx_strand_id
1 'polypeptide(L)'
;MKKNYTLLLLLAMTLLGVATQTKAQAPLMEPSINLTFITDDENASLVIHVLAPTDGCWIDLNGDGQCQDNEKIQKGDEKRAIDLPKDLTKATIYGPITYLNLNKTALTSIDLGEINTLEELWCYQTGITQLDVTGQPNLEKLFCYSTVIKELDLSKSPKLKELGVQNCMLKAIDLSNLPELEVVVLSGNKISSVDLTHNPKLKVFHGEKMALTSLDLSKCPELTLIQCSQNYDLKTVDLSMLPNLEVFKADLIGLKSIDVSHNPKLKQLHLGGNKLTTLDLSKNPLLEELNLNNNKKLSSLDFLSTLPELKMLTIKKTNLTVDPDFSKNTKLEYINMASCGFKKVDLSHNPMIKKLYCERNELTELDLTKTPLLRDFIAFENKLTKLDFSACKELQYTDISVNEIAEPAMQVIVESIPKFELLDANFLAAGRFIAIDIAEGEEKNGITDRQVKVATDKGWVLMNGNAGDPQPYPGRSTVSVTQLSTAETAIYYNAADQRLYARLAEDTPATLLRVYAASGEELLSEVYDQEDGSIYLGYLPQGVYIVQLGDTTYKFVKR
;
A
#
# COMPACT_ATOMS: atom_id res chain seq x y z
N MET A 1 -41.50 47.98 67.58
CA MET A 1 -41.82 47.24 66.34
C MET A 1 -40.55 46.64 65.76
N LYS A 2 -40.56 45.32 65.57
CA LYS A 2 -39.64 44.49 64.77
C LYS A 2 -38.14 44.48 65.12
N LYS A 3 -37.79 43.74 66.17
CA LYS A 3 -36.55 42.95 66.27
C LYS A 3 -36.93 41.60 66.89
N ASN A 4 -36.67 40.50 66.17
CA ASN A 4 -36.60 39.08 66.59
C ASN A 4 -37.13 38.11 65.51
N TYR A 5 -36.57 38.18 64.30
CA TYR A 5 -36.73 37.16 63.25
C TYR A 5 -35.36 36.65 62.77
N THR A 6 -34.41 36.46 63.68
CA THR A 6 -33.05 35.97 63.32
C THR A 6 -32.63 34.71 64.08
N LEU A 7 -33.53 34.07 64.83
CA LEU A 7 -33.20 32.86 65.60
C LEU A 7 -33.96 31.59 65.17
N LEU A 8 -34.93 31.69 64.23
CA LEU A 8 -35.64 30.52 63.70
C LEU A 8 -35.11 30.01 62.36
N LEU A 9 -34.12 30.67 61.75
CA LEU A 9 -33.48 30.22 60.51
C LEU A 9 -32.20 29.39 60.73
N LEU A 10 -31.68 29.30 61.96
CA LEU A 10 -30.48 28.51 62.27
C LEU A 10 -30.77 27.04 62.66
N LEU A 11 -32.03 26.66 62.90
CA LEU A 11 -32.40 25.28 63.23
C LEU A 11 -33.01 24.48 62.07
N ALA A 12 -33.26 25.11 60.91
CA ALA A 12 -33.77 24.44 59.71
C ALA A 12 -32.69 24.14 58.65
N MET A 13 -31.45 24.60 58.86
CA MET A 13 -30.32 24.33 57.96
C MET A 13 -29.41 23.18 58.40
N THR A 14 -29.76 22.43 59.45
CA THR A 14 -29.02 21.23 59.88
C THR A 14 -29.65 19.91 59.41
N LEU A 15 -30.74 19.95 58.63
CA LEU A 15 -31.46 18.74 58.20
C LEU A 15 -31.66 18.57 56.68
N LEU A 16 -31.10 19.46 55.85
CA LEU A 16 -31.15 19.35 54.38
C LEU A 16 -29.78 19.33 53.70
N GLY A 17 -28.70 19.28 54.49
CA GLY A 17 -27.33 19.06 54.03
C GLY A 17 -26.89 17.61 54.14
N VAL A 18 -27.75 16.64 53.82
CA VAL A 18 -27.25 15.30 53.46
C VAL A 18 -26.73 15.45 52.03
N ALA A 19 -25.53 16.01 51.91
CA ALA A 19 -24.71 15.76 50.75
C ALA A 19 -24.68 14.23 50.60
N THR A 20 -25.16 13.73 49.47
CA THR A 20 -24.69 12.47 48.93
C THR A 20 -23.20 12.66 48.61
N GLN A 21 -22.36 12.78 49.64
CA GLN A 21 -21.02 12.25 49.56
C GLN A 21 -21.25 10.76 49.33
N THR A 22 -21.19 10.33 48.07
CA THR A 22 -20.76 8.98 47.76
C THR A 22 -19.52 8.77 48.60
N LYS A 23 -19.65 8.09 49.75
CA LYS A 23 -18.51 7.63 50.53
C LYS A 23 -17.63 6.92 49.51
N ALA A 24 -16.47 7.49 49.19
CA ALA A 24 -15.48 6.80 48.39
C ALA A 24 -15.27 5.46 49.09
N GLN A 25 -15.60 4.38 48.39
CA GLN A 25 -15.46 3.04 48.93
C GLN A 25 -14.00 2.84 49.30
N ALA A 26 -13.74 2.23 50.45
CA ALA A 26 -12.37 2.03 50.94
C ALA A 26 -11.54 1.27 49.88
N PRO A 27 -10.25 1.59 49.71
CA PRO A 27 -9.37 0.84 48.83
C PRO A 27 -9.42 -0.66 49.15
N LEU A 28 -9.48 -1.48 48.11
CA LEU A 28 -9.38 -2.93 48.24
C LEU A 28 -7.96 -3.29 48.65
N MET A 29 -7.80 -4.25 49.56
CA MET A 29 -6.50 -4.60 50.15
C MET A 29 -5.96 -5.96 49.70
N GLU A 30 -6.74 -6.70 48.91
CA GLU A 30 -6.33 -8.00 48.37
C GLU A 30 -5.53 -7.77 47.07
N PRO A 31 -4.23 -8.10 47.04
CA PRO A 31 -3.42 -7.97 45.83
C PRO A 31 -3.93 -8.95 44.77
N SER A 32 -4.05 -8.49 43.53
CA SER A 32 -4.68 -9.26 42.45
C SER A 32 -3.74 -9.52 41.28
N ILE A 33 -2.88 -8.56 40.94
CA ILE A 33 -1.93 -8.69 39.82
C ILE A 33 -0.58 -8.10 40.24
N ASN A 34 0.50 -8.87 40.10
CA ASN A 34 1.86 -8.37 40.29
C ASN A 34 2.53 -8.15 38.93
N LEU A 35 3.20 -7.00 38.78
CA LEU A 35 3.89 -6.59 37.57
C LEU A 35 5.37 -6.35 37.89
N THR A 36 6.27 -6.81 37.02
CA THR A 36 7.71 -6.55 37.12
C THR A 36 8.22 -5.90 35.84
N PHE A 37 9.01 -4.85 35.97
CA PHE A 37 9.55 -4.04 34.89
C PHE A 37 11.07 -3.93 34.96
N ILE A 38 11.70 -3.70 33.81
CA ILE A 38 13.08 -3.22 33.72
C ILE A 38 13.09 -1.70 33.51
N THR A 39 14.23 -1.05 33.75
CA THR A 39 14.34 0.43 33.70
C THR A 39 15.27 0.93 32.61
N ASP A 40 15.92 0.02 31.86
CA ASP A 40 16.90 0.32 30.82
C ASP A 40 16.29 0.39 29.39
N ASP A 41 14.99 0.17 29.23
CA ASP A 41 14.30 0.36 27.95
C ASP A 41 13.82 1.83 27.77
N GLU A 42 14.63 2.62 27.06
CA GLU A 42 14.32 4.04 26.79
C GLU A 42 13.11 4.25 25.87
N ASN A 43 12.65 3.22 25.16
CA ASN A 43 11.52 3.31 24.23
C ASN A 43 10.22 2.76 24.81
N ALA A 44 10.24 2.27 26.05
CA ALA A 44 9.08 1.72 26.70
C ALA A 44 7.97 2.76 26.90
N SER A 45 6.73 2.34 26.67
CA SER A 45 5.55 3.08 27.09
C SER A 45 5.55 3.23 28.60
N LEU A 46 5.37 4.46 29.07
CA LEU A 46 5.14 4.80 30.48
C LEU A 46 3.65 4.95 30.78
N VAL A 47 2.78 4.33 29.98
CA VAL A 47 1.33 4.40 30.16
C VAL A 47 0.74 3.01 30.03
N ILE A 48 -0.11 2.65 30.98
CA ILE A 48 -0.97 1.46 30.92
C ILE A 48 -2.43 1.90 30.78
N HIS A 49 -3.29 1.00 30.31
CA HIS A 49 -4.73 1.23 30.36
C HIS A 49 -5.43 0.11 31.13
N VAL A 50 -6.44 0.46 31.91
CA VAL A 50 -7.10 -0.47 32.81
C VAL A 50 -8.60 -0.19 32.93
N LEU A 51 -9.40 -1.23 33.20
CA LEU A 51 -10.83 -1.13 33.50
C LEU A 51 -11.19 -1.96 34.73
N ALA A 52 -11.78 -1.32 35.74
CA ALA A 52 -12.27 -1.98 36.94
C ALA A 52 -13.80 -2.08 36.93
N PRO A 53 -14.39 -3.26 37.22
CA PRO A 53 -15.84 -3.44 37.30
C PRO A 53 -16.43 -2.88 38.60
N THR A 54 -15.59 -2.62 39.61
CA THR A 54 -16.01 -2.18 40.95
C THR A 54 -15.17 -1.00 41.44
N ASP A 55 -15.76 -0.20 42.33
CA ASP A 55 -15.03 0.86 43.03
C ASP A 55 -14.01 0.29 44.02
N GLY A 56 -13.00 1.10 44.36
CA GLY A 56 -11.96 0.73 45.33
C GLY A 56 -10.76 0.00 44.74
N CYS A 57 -10.72 -0.26 43.42
CA CYS A 57 -9.55 -0.81 42.75
C CYS A 57 -8.45 0.27 42.61
N TRP A 58 -7.19 -0.13 42.68
CA TRP A 58 -6.05 0.78 42.58
C TRP A 58 -4.76 0.04 42.21
N ILE A 59 -3.72 0.77 41.83
CA ILE A 59 -2.40 0.24 41.50
C ILE A 59 -1.34 0.89 42.38
N ASP A 60 -0.61 0.08 43.15
CA ASP A 60 0.53 0.52 43.95
C ASP A 60 1.73 0.76 43.04
N LEU A 61 1.99 2.04 42.74
CA LEU A 61 3.06 2.49 41.86
C LEU A 61 4.36 2.79 42.62
N ASN A 62 4.27 3.03 43.93
CA ASN A 62 5.41 3.41 44.76
C ASN A 62 5.91 2.27 45.68
N GLY A 63 5.17 1.16 45.76
CA GLY A 63 5.49 -0.03 46.53
C GLY A 63 5.26 0.09 48.05
N ASP A 64 4.48 1.08 48.51
CA ASP A 64 4.23 1.32 49.93
C ASP A 64 2.98 0.59 50.47
N GLY A 65 2.21 -0.06 49.61
CA GLY A 65 1.01 -0.80 49.97
C GLY A 65 -0.15 0.08 50.45
N GLN A 66 -0.16 1.38 50.17
CA GLN A 66 -1.22 2.32 50.54
C GLN A 66 -1.77 3.06 49.33
N CYS A 67 -3.08 3.04 49.10
CA CYS A 67 -3.67 3.73 47.96
C CYS A 67 -3.54 5.26 48.03
N GLN A 68 -2.91 5.87 47.01
CA GLN A 68 -2.89 7.31 46.78
C GLN A 68 -3.87 7.78 45.71
N ASP A 69 -4.13 9.10 45.64
CA ASP A 69 -5.10 9.66 44.70
C ASP A 69 -4.75 9.40 43.23
N ASN A 70 -3.46 9.39 42.88
CA ASN A 70 -2.95 9.09 41.53
C ASN A 70 -2.93 7.59 41.20
N GLU A 71 -3.20 6.72 42.18
CA GLU A 71 -3.16 5.26 42.04
C GLU A 71 -4.56 4.65 41.88
N LYS A 72 -5.61 5.45 42.09
CA LYS A 72 -7.00 4.99 42.05
C LYS A 72 -7.42 4.60 40.63
N ILE A 73 -7.94 3.39 40.51
CA ILE A 73 -8.62 2.91 39.31
C ILE A 73 -10.11 3.14 39.50
N GLN A 74 -10.63 4.18 38.85
CA GLN A 74 -12.07 4.47 38.94
C GLN A 74 -12.88 3.39 38.21
N LYS A 75 -13.99 2.97 38.83
CA LYS A 75 -15.00 2.16 38.18
C LYS A 75 -15.55 2.88 36.95
N GLY A 76 -15.87 2.12 35.91
CA GLY A 76 -16.63 2.62 34.77
C GLY A 76 -16.60 1.66 33.60
N ASP A 77 -17.05 2.15 32.45
CA ASP A 77 -17.06 1.42 31.17
C ASP A 77 -15.94 1.91 30.22
N GLU A 78 -15.15 2.89 30.66
CA GLU A 78 -14.08 3.51 29.87
C GLU A 78 -12.70 3.02 30.31
N LYS A 79 -11.89 2.60 29.32
CA LYS A 79 -10.48 2.20 29.51
C LYS A 79 -9.66 3.42 29.91
N ARG A 80 -9.11 3.43 31.13
CA ARG A 80 -8.41 4.61 31.68
C ARG A 80 -6.91 4.47 31.62
N ALA A 81 -6.22 5.54 31.22
CA ALA A 81 -4.77 5.64 31.23
C ALA A 81 -4.25 5.86 32.66
N ILE A 82 -3.13 5.19 32.98
CA ILE A 82 -2.35 5.41 34.21
C ILE A 82 -0.88 5.56 33.81
N ASP A 83 -0.26 6.64 34.27
CA ASP A 83 1.15 6.90 34.05
C ASP A 83 2.01 6.05 34.99
N LEU A 84 3.00 5.37 34.41
CA LEU A 84 4.03 4.62 35.13
C LEU A 84 5.23 5.52 35.42
N PRO A 85 5.78 5.51 36.64
CA PRO A 85 7.07 6.13 36.92
C PRO A 85 8.18 5.57 36.02
N LYS A 86 9.13 6.41 35.60
CA LYS A 86 10.22 6.01 34.69
C LYS A 86 11.15 4.95 35.31
N ASP A 87 11.31 4.99 36.63
CA ASP A 87 12.14 4.09 37.42
C ASP A 87 11.35 2.95 38.07
N LEU A 88 10.10 2.74 37.66
CA LEU A 88 9.24 1.68 38.17
C LEU A 88 9.88 0.31 37.88
N THR A 89 10.08 -0.48 38.92
CA THR A 89 10.57 -1.87 38.80
C THR A 89 9.50 -2.90 39.15
N LYS A 90 8.50 -2.50 39.94
CA LYS A 90 7.38 -3.34 40.37
C LYS A 90 6.13 -2.49 40.57
N ALA A 91 4.97 -3.06 40.27
CA ALA A 91 3.69 -2.51 40.67
C ALA A 91 2.72 -3.64 41.03
N THR A 92 1.79 -3.36 41.93
CA THR A 92 0.76 -4.32 42.35
C THR A 92 -0.62 -3.70 42.14
N ILE A 93 -1.49 -4.38 41.38
CA ILE A 93 -2.88 -3.97 41.23
C ILE A 93 -3.72 -4.68 42.29
N TYR A 94 -4.57 -3.91 42.96
CA TYR A 94 -5.51 -4.36 43.98
C TYR A 94 -6.94 -4.28 43.47
N GLY A 95 -7.67 -5.39 43.54
CA GLY A 95 -9.06 -5.51 43.12
C GLY A 95 -9.25 -6.14 41.74
N PRO A 96 -10.50 -6.53 41.41
CA PRO A 96 -10.81 -7.16 40.14
C PRO A 96 -10.64 -6.17 38.99
N ILE A 97 -10.14 -6.66 37.86
CA ILE A 97 -9.95 -5.92 36.61
C ILE A 97 -10.52 -6.76 35.47
N THR A 98 -11.20 -6.12 34.52
CA THR A 98 -11.76 -6.80 33.32
C THR A 98 -10.93 -6.51 32.06
N TYR A 99 -10.24 -5.37 32.01
CA TYR A 99 -9.34 -5.02 30.91
C TYR A 99 -8.00 -4.52 31.46
N LEU A 100 -6.91 -5.05 30.89
CA LEU A 100 -5.56 -4.60 31.21
C LEU A 100 -4.72 -4.52 29.93
N ASN A 101 -4.15 -3.35 29.68
CA ASN A 101 -3.24 -3.09 28.58
C ASN A 101 -1.91 -2.54 29.08
N LEU A 102 -0.89 -3.36 28.87
CA LEU A 102 0.51 -3.20 29.24
C LEU A 102 1.40 -3.14 27.98
N ASN A 103 0.81 -2.89 26.81
CA ASN A 103 1.52 -2.93 25.54
C ASN A 103 2.73 -1.99 25.50
N LYS A 104 3.82 -2.44 24.88
CA LYS A 104 5.05 -1.66 24.71
C LYS A 104 5.70 -1.16 26.01
N THR A 105 5.26 -1.62 27.19
CA THR A 105 5.91 -1.28 28.46
C THR A 105 7.18 -2.12 28.64
N ALA A 106 8.03 -1.72 29.58
CA ALA A 106 9.24 -2.47 29.96
C ALA A 106 8.94 -3.73 30.80
N LEU A 107 7.72 -4.28 30.70
CA LEU A 107 7.25 -5.42 31.48
C LEU A 107 8.04 -6.68 31.15
N THR A 108 8.48 -7.41 32.17
CA THR A 108 9.19 -8.70 32.03
C THR A 108 8.46 -9.86 32.69
N SER A 109 7.54 -9.57 33.63
CA SER A 109 6.70 -10.59 34.28
C SER A 109 5.37 -10.00 34.69
N ILE A 110 4.31 -10.79 34.54
CA ILE A 110 2.95 -10.54 35.01
C ILE A 110 2.46 -11.80 35.73
N ASP A 111 1.90 -11.62 36.91
CA ASP A 111 1.25 -12.68 37.69
C ASP A 111 -0.25 -12.41 37.77
N LEU A 112 -1.05 -13.34 37.25
CA LEU A 112 -2.51 -13.29 37.20
C LEU A 112 -3.15 -14.35 38.12
N GLY A 113 -2.38 -14.98 39.03
CA GLY A 113 -2.84 -16.11 39.82
C GLY A 113 -3.99 -15.81 40.80
N GLU A 114 -4.11 -14.55 41.23
CA GLU A 114 -5.07 -14.11 42.26
C GLU A 114 -6.32 -13.42 41.66
N ILE A 115 -6.50 -13.47 40.34
CA ILE A 115 -7.64 -12.88 39.63
C ILE A 115 -8.27 -13.88 38.65
N ASN A 116 -9.57 -13.75 38.37
CA ASN A 116 -10.30 -14.57 37.40
C ASN A 116 -11.31 -13.77 36.55
N THR A 117 -11.23 -12.44 36.62
CA THR A 117 -12.22 -11.52 36.04
C THR A 117 -11.80 -10.96 34.68
N LEU A 118 -10.59 -11.27 34.21
CA LEU A 118 -10.05 -10.64 33.02
C LEU A 118 -10.79 -11.09 31.75
N GLU A 119 -11.25 -10.12 30.97
CA GLU A 119 -11.95 -10.29 29.70
C GLU A 119 -11.03 -9.92 28.52
N GLU A 120 -10.10 -8.97 28.71
CA GLU A 120 -9.18 -8.52 27.67
C GLU A 120 -7.79 -8.18 28.23
N LEU A 121 -6.75 -8.81 27.64
CA LEU A 121 -5.36 -8.63 28.04
C LEU A 121 -4.47 -8.26 26.85
N TRP A 122 -3.79 -7.12 26.93
CA TRP A 122 -2.81 -6.68 25.94
C TRP A 122 -1.45 -6.56 26.63
N CYS A 123 -0.48 -7.38 26.23
CA CYS A 123 0.89 -7.35 26.75
C CYS A 123 1.93 -7.56 25.63
N TYR A 124 1.58 -7.14 24.42
CA TYR A 124 2.44 -7.24 23.25
C TYR A 124 3.61 -6.24 23.28
N GLN A 125 4.69 -6.57 22.58
CA GLN A 125 5.93 -5.78 22.56
C GLN A 125 6.48 -5.51 23.97
N THR A 126 6.44 -6.52 24.84
CA THR A 126 7.04 -6.50 26.18
C THR A 126 8.13 -7.55 26.29
N GLY A 127 8.92 -7.51 27.36
CA GLY A 127 9.97 -8.48 27.67
C GLY A 127 9.48 -9.80 28.31
N ILE A 128 8.17 -10.08 28.32
CA ILE A 128 7.65 -11.30 28.95
C ILE A 128 8.16 -12.56 28.24
N THR A 129 8.56 -13.55 29.05
CA THR A 129 9.08 -14.84 28.59
C THR A 129 8.11 -16.00 28.84
N GLN A 130 7.14 -15.78 29.73
CA GLN A 130 6.08 -16.71 30.10
C GLN A 130 4.81 -15.90 30.35
N LEU A 131 3.66 -16.53 30.11
CA LEU A 131 2.34 -15.96 30.37
C LEU A 131 1.39 -17.08 30.75
N ASP A 132 0.86 -17.02 31.96
CA ASP A 132 -0.18 -17.93 32.44
C ASP A 132 -1.53 -17.20 32.47
N VAL A 133 -2.47 -17.67 31.64
CA VAL A 133 -3.85 -17.18 31.57
C VAL A 133 -4.86 -18.25 31.97
N THR A 134 -4.42 -19.38 32.52
CA THR A 134 -5.29 -20.52 32.86
C THR A 134 -6.30 -20.19 33.97
N GLY A 135 -6.00 -19.17 34.78
CA GLY A 135 -6.91 -18.60 35.77
C GLY A 135 -7.98 -17.65 35.20
N GLN A 136 -8.00 -17.37 33.89
CA GLN A 136 -8.87 -16.35 33.27
C GLN A 136 -9.97 -16.97 32.37
N PRO A 137 -11.03 -17.57 32.96
CA PRO A 137 -12.09 -18.24 32.20
C PRO A 137 -12.99 -17.30 31.39
N ASN A 138 -12.93 -16.00 31.67
CA ASN A 138 -13.74 -14.98 31.01
C ASN A 138 -13.00 -14.27 29.86
N LEU A 139 -11.75 -14.65 29.58
CA LEU A 139 -10.92 -13.98 28.59
C LEU A 139 -11.55 -14.12 27.19
N GLU A 140 -11.91 -12.98 26.60
CA GLU A 140 -12.44 -12.87 25.24
C GLU A 140 -11.38 -12.41 24.24
N LYS A 141 -10.39 -11.63 24.68
CA LYS A 141 -9.33 -11.09 23.82
C LYS A 141 -7.95 -11.18 24.46
N LEU A 142 -6.99 -11.73 23.71
CA LEU A 142 -5.61 -11.85 24.17
C LEU A 142 -4.63 -11.41 23.07
N PHE A 143 -3.82 -10.39 23.37
CA PHE A 143 -2.78 -9.90 22.48
C PHE A 143 -1.43 -9.84 23.20
N CYS A 144 -0.57 -10.83 22.95
CA CYS A 144 0.76 -10.97 23.55
C CYS A 144 1.87 -11.17 22.49
N TYR A 145 1.67 -10.60 21.31
CA TYR A 145 2.58 -10.69 20.18
C TYR A 145 3.90 -9.92 20.37
N SER A 146 4.92 -10.27 19.59
CA SER A 146 6.27 -9.68 19.69
C SER A 146 6.84 -9.77 21.12
N THR A 147 6.58 -10.90 21.78
CA THR A 147 7.18 -11.28 23.06
C THR A 147 8.08 -12.50 22.82
N VAL A 148 8.74 -13.02 23.86
CA VAL A 148 9.64 -14.19 23.72
C VAL A 148 9.05 -15.47 24.33
N ILE A 149 7.72 -15.52 24.46
CA ILE A 149 6.99 -16.70 24.94
C ILE A 149 7.19 -17.89 23.99
N LYS A 150 7.37 -19.07 24.57
CA LYS A 150 7.61 -20.34 23.84
C LYS A 150 6.42 -21.30 23.89
N GLU A 151 5.57 -21.12 24.90
CA GLU A 151 4.40 -21.93 25.18
C GLU A 151 3.29 -20.99 25.68
N LEU A 152 2.03 -21.37 25.42
CA LEU A 152 0.85 -20.65 25.87
C LEU A 152 -0.28 -21.66 26.04
N ASP A 153 -0.79 -21.81 27.25
CA ASP A 153 -1.92 -22.68 27.56
C ASP A 153 -3.23 -21.88 27.54
N LEU A 154 -4.13 -22.26 26.63
CA LEU A 154 -5.45 -21.65 26.43
C LEU A 154 -6.59 -22.61 26.80
N SER A 155 -6.29 -23.76 27.42
CA SER A 155 -7.26 -24.82 27.74
C SER A 155 -8.40 -24.37 28.68
N LYS A 156 -8.22 -23.24 29.36
CA LYS A 156 -9.19 -22.64 30.28
C LYS A 156 -9.77 -21.31 29.78
N SER A 157 -9.65 -21.01 28.50
CA SER A 157 -10.14 -19.74 27.91
C SER A 157 -11.26 -19.97 26.86
N PRO A 158 -12.36 -20.68 27.18
CA PRO A 158 -13.34 -21.11 26.18
C PRO A 158 -14.14 -19.97 25.53
N LYS A 159 -14.10 -18.76 26.10
CA LYS A 159 -14.77 -17.56 25.58
C LYS A 159 -13.91 -16.73 24.63
N LEU A 160 -12.66 -17.15 24.36
CA LEU A 160 -11.73 -16.38 23.55
C LEU A 160 -12.24 -16.23 22.11
N LYS A 161 -12.38 -14.98 21.66
CA LYS A 161 -12.83 -14.58 20.32
C LYS A 161 -11.68 -14.08 19.46
N GLU A 162 -10.72 -13.39 20.07
CA GLU A 162 -9.57 -12.80 19.36
C GLU A 162 -8.26 -13.18 20.03
N LEU A 163 -7.34 -13.76 19.26
CA LEU A 163 -6.02 -14.17 19.72
C LEU A 163 -4.92 -13.64 18.79
N GLY A 164 -4.02 -12.82 19.34
CA GLY A 164 -2.82 -12.34 18.65
C GLY A 164 -1.54 -12.74 19.38
N VAL A 165 -0.79 -13.66 18.78
CA VAL A 165 0.47 -14.22 19.31
C VAL A 165 1.58 -14.21 18.25
N GLN A 166 1.52 -13.30 17.28
CA GLN A 166 2.51 -13.23 16.19
C GLN A 166 3.92 -12.86 16.68
N ASN A 167 4.94 -13.29 15.94
CA ASN A 167 6.36 -13.00 16.20
C ASN A 167 6.79 -13.36 17.64
N CYS A 168 6.25 -14.46 18.18
CA CYS A 168 6.74 -15.08 19.40
C CYS A 168 7.70 -16.23 19.05
N MET A 169 7.95 -17.15 19.99
CA MET A 169 8.80 -18.32 19.80
C MET A 169 8.03 -19.63 19.90
N LEU A 170 6.72 -19.60 19.64
CA LEU A 170 5.84 -20.77 19.75
C LEU A 170 6.23 -21.83 18.73
N LYS A 171 6.25 -23.09 19.16
CA LYS A 171 6.43 -24.27 18.28
C LYS A 171 5.14 -25.05 18.04
N ALA A 172 4.17 -24.88 18.94
CA ALA A 172 2.85 -25.47 18.86
C ALA A 172 1.86 -24.53 19.56
N ILE A 173 0.59 -24.67 19.22
CA ILE A 173 -0.52 -24.05 19.94
C ILE A 173 -1.73 -24.96 19.82
N ASP A 174 -2.44 -25.14 20.93
CA ASP A 174 -3.70 -25.89 20.96
C ASP A 174 -4.87 -24.91 20.96
N LEU A 175 -5.71 -24.99 19.93
CA LEU A 175 -6.89 -24.14 19.74
C LEU A 175 -8.20 -24.94 19.90
N SER A 176 -8.12 -26.21 20.31
CA SER A 176 -9.26 -27.15 20.36
C SER A 176 -10.34 -26.74 21.36
N ASN A 177 -9.99 -25.98 22.40
CA ASN A 177 -10.91 -25.52 23.44
C ASN A 177 -11.49 -24.12 23.17
N LEU A 178 -11.35 -23.58 21.94
CA LEU A 178 -11.73 -22.20 21.59
C LEU A 178 -12.87 -22.16 20.55
N PRO A 179 -14.08 -22.65 20.87
CA PRO A 179 -15.19 -22.73 19.90
C PRO A 179 -15.74 -21.35 19.47
N GLU A 180 -15.47 -20.31 20.25
CA GLU A 180 -15.88 -18.93 20.00
C GLU A 180 -14.85 -18.11 19.21
N LEU A 181 -13.72 -18.71 18.82
CA LEU A 181 -12.63 -18.00 18.15
C LEU A 181 -13.05 -17.48 16.78
N GLU A 182 -12.97 -16.16 16.58
CA GLU A 182 -13.32 -15.47 15.33
C GLU A 182 -12.07 -14.97 14.60
N VAL A 183 -11.01 -14.59 15.33
CA VAL A 183 -9.77 -14.05 14.79
C VAL A 183 -8.58 -14.72 15.46
N VAL A 184 -7.66 -15.24 14.63
CA VAL A 184 -6.40 -15.79 15.12
C VAL A 184 -5.22 -15.31 14.28
N VAL A 185 -4.20 -14.77 14.96
CA VAL A 185 -2.98 -14.22 14.37
C VAL A 185 -1.76 -14.92 14.97
N LEU A 186 -1.18 -15.83 14.18
CA LEU A 186 -0.06 -16.71 14.55
C LEU A 186 1.23 -16.41 13.76
N SER A 187 1.21 -15.45 12.83
CA SER A 187 2.31 -15.15 11.91
C SER A 187 3.69 -15.06 12.60
N GLY A 188 4.75 -15.55 11.97
CA GLY A 188 6.12 -15.42 12.46
C GLY A 188 6.53 -16.32 13.63
N ASN A 189 5.67 -17.26 14.05
CA ASN A 189 6.05 -18.34 14.97
C ASN A 189 6.74 -19.51 14.23
N LYS A 190 7.08 -20.59 14.94
CA LYS A 190 7.68 -21.82 14.38
C LYS A 190 6.73 -23.02 14.47
N ILE A 191 5.45 -22.79 14.17
CA ILE A 191 4.37 -23.76 14.27
C ILE A 191 4.20 -24.50 12.94
N SER A 192 4.58 -25.78 12.88
CA SER A 192 4.52 -26.55 11.63
C SER A 192 3.14 -27.12 11.28
N SER A 193 2.24 -27.19 12.26
CA SER A 193 0.85 -27.62 12.07
C SER A 193 -0.06 -26.90 13.06
N VAL A 194 -1.25 -26.50 12.60
CA VAL A 194 -2.30 -25.91 13.41
C VAL A 194 -3.60 -26.65 13.14
N ASP A 195 -4.29 -27.09 14.19
CA ASP A 195 -5.61 -27.70 14.08
C ASP A 195 -6.68 -26.61 14.29
N LEU A 196 -7.36 -26.25 13.21
CA LEU A 196 -8.47 -25.29 13.21
C LEU A 196 -9.84 -25.98 13.15
N THR A 197 -9.89 -27.31 13.24
CA THR A 197 -11.13 -28.07 13.01
C THR A 197 -12.19 -27.88 14.10
N HIS A 198 -11.79 -27.24 15.20
CA HIS A 198 -12.61 -26.95 16.39
C HIS A 198 -13.07 -25.48 16.45
N ASN A 199 -12.77 -24.66 15.44
CA ASN A 199 -13.04 -23.21 15.44
C ASN A 199 -14.06 -22.80 14.34
N PRO A 200 -15.33 -23.24 14.43
CA PRO A 200 -16.31 -23.06 13.35
C PRO A 200 -16.72 -21.61 13.10
N LYS A 201 -16.45 -20.70 14.04
CA LYS A 201 -16.75 -19.27 13.96
C LYS A 201 -15.59 -18.44 13.39
N LEU A 202 -14.48 -19.08 13.01
CA LEU A 202 -13.27 -18.38 12.57
C LEU A 202 -13.53 -17.63 11.26
N LYS A 203 -13.28 -16.31 11.28
CA LYS A 203 -13.45 -15.39 10.16
C LYS A 203 -12.12 -14.94 9.57
N VAL A 204 -11.07 -14.85 10.40
CA VAL A 204 -9.77 -14.31 10.04
C VAL A 204 -8.65 -15.22 10.54
N PHE A 205 -7.82 -15.70 9.61
CA PHE A 205 -6.61 -16.47 9.91
C PHE A 205 -5.38 -15.79 9.32
N HIS A 206 -4.44 -15.42 10.18
CA HIS A 206 -3.10 -14.97 9.80
C HIS A 206 -2.06 -15.96 10.30
N GLY A 207 -1.40 -16.64 9.37
CA GLY A 207 -0.38 -17.64 9.65
C GLY A 207 0.81 -17.57 8.70
N GLU A 208 1.34 -16.38 8.46
CA GLU A 208 2.52 -16.21 7.60
C GLU A 208 3.79 -16.70 8.28
N LYS A 209 4.76 -17.19 7.50
CA LYS A 209 6.11 -17.52 8.00
C LYS A 209 6.10 -18.47 9.23
N MET A 210 5.17 -19.43 9.29
CA MET A 210 5.04 -20.38 10.41
C MET A 210 5.79 -21.70 10.18
N ALA A 211 6.19 -21.97 8.94
CA ALA A 211 6.67 -23.28 8.46
C ALA A 211 5.56 -24.36 8.40
N LEU A 212 4.32 -23.96 8.10
CA LEU A 212 3.21 -24.88 7.88
C LEU A 212 3.50 -25.82 6.71
N THR A 213 3.18 -27.10 6.90
CA THR A 213 3.25 -28.14 5.86
C THR A 213 1.86 -28.57 5.37
N SER A 214 0.82 -28.34 6.18
CA SER A 214 -0.58 -28.52 5.83
C SER A 214 -1.44 -27.46 6.52
N LEU A 215 -2.63 -27.24 5.98
CA LEU A 215 -3.64 -26.33 6.54
C LEU A 215 -5.03 -26.87 6.20
N ASP A 216 -5.72 -27.41 7.21
CA ASP A 216 -7.11 -27.88 7.08
C ASP A 216 -8.06 -26.76 7.48
N LEU A 217 -8.90 -26.33 6.53
CA LEU A 217 -9.89 -25.27 6.70
C LEU A 217 -11.33 -25.80 6.57
N SER A 218 -11.51 -27.11 6.48
CA SER A 218 -12.80 -27.75 6.16
C SER A 218 -13.91 -27.50 7.19
N LYS A 219 -13.55 -27.08 8.40
CA LYS A 219 -14.49 -26.74 9.49
C LYS A 219 -14.56 -25.24 9.80
N CYS A 220 -14.00 -24.39 8.94
CA CYS A 220 -14.01 -22.93 9.11
C CYS A 220 -14.80 -22.22 7.98
N PRO A 221 -16.10 -22.54 7.78
CA PRO A 221 -16.87 -22.03 6.63
C PRO A 221 -17.11 -20.51 6.64
N GLU A 222 -16.92 -19.85 7.80
CA GLU A 222 -17.09 -18.40 7.98
C GLU A 222 -15.84 -17.58 7.63
N LEU A 223 -14.75 -18.23 7.19
CA LEU A 223 -13.52 -17.53 6.82
C LEU A 223 -13.77 -16.53 5.68
N THR A 224 -13.33 -15.30 5.92
CA THR A 224 -13.39 -14.17 4.98
C THR A 224 -11.99 -13.72 4.59
N LEU A 225 -10.99 -13.95 5.45
CA LEU A 225 -9.59 -13.62 5.21
C LEU A 225 -8.68 -14.77 5.64
N ILE A 226 -7.85 -15.22 4.70
CA ILE A 226 -6.76 -16.15 4.93
C ILE A 226 -5.46 -15.54 4.44
N GLN A 227 -4.47 -15.52 5.30
CA GLN A 227 -3.12 -15.08 4.98
C GLN A 227 -2.12 -16.13 5.48
N CYS A 228 -1.55 -16.90 4.56
CA CYS A 228 -0.62 -17.99 4.83
C CYS A 228 0.68 -17.89 4.01
N SER A 229 1.00 -16.71 3.49
CA SER A 229 2.22 -16.47 2.72
C SER A 229 3.49 -16.91 3.45
N GLN A 230 4.51 -17.29 2.68
CA GLN A 230 5.84 -17.66 3.15
C GLN A 230 5.89 -18.92 4.04
N ASN A 231 4.90 -19.80 3.91
CA ASN A 231 4.99 -21.19 4.35
C ASN A 231 5.48 -22.07 3.19
N TYR A 232 6.79 -22.05 2.97
CA TYR A 232 7.43 -22.61 1.77
C TYR A 232 7.12 -24.10 1.52
N ASP A 233 6.69 -24.85 2.53
CA ASP A 233 6.37 -26.28 2.47
C ASP A 233 4.89 -26.64 2.46
N LEU A 234 3.98 -25.66 2.45
CA LEU A 234 2.54 -25.90 2.44
C LEU A 234 2.03 -26.48 1.11
N LYS A 235 2.56 -26.00 -0.02
CA LYS A 235 2.31 -26.43 -1.42
C LYS A 235 0.87 -26.41 -1.95
N THR A 236 -0.15 -26.53 -1.11
CA THR A 236 -1.58 -26.63 -1.48
C THR A 236 -2.44 -26.08 -0.34
N VAL A 237 -3.59 -25.52 -0.68
CA VAL A 237 -4.65 -25.16 0.27
C VAL A 237 -5.98 -25.47 -0.40
N ASP A 238 -6.88 -26.18 0.30
CA ASP A 238 -8.24 -26.44 -0.17
C ASP A 238 -9.17 -25.30 0.28
N LEU A 239 -9.81 -24.65 -0.69
CA LEU A 239 -10.72 -23.52 -0.47
C LEU A 239 -12.19 -23.86 -0.77
N SER A 240 -12.49 -25.12 -1.10
CA SER A 240 -13.80 -25.58 -1.58
C SER A 240 -14.94 -25.34 -0.58
N MET A 241 -14.62 -25.33 0.72
CA MET A 241 -15.59 -25.14 1.81
C MET A 241 -15.73 -23.69 2.28
N LEU A 242 -15.20 -22.71 1.53
CA LEU A 242 -15.07 -21.31 1.97
C LEU A 242 -15.85 -20.31 1.08
N PRO A 243 -17.20 -20.39 1.06
CA PRO A 243 -18.03 -19.56 0.17
C PRO A 243 -18.00 -18.07 0.50
N ASN A 244 -17.56 -17.70 1.70
CA ASN A 244 -17.48 -16.32 2.18
C ASN A 244 -16.10 -15.67 2.02
N LEU A 245 -15.13 -16.38 1.42
CA LEU A 245 -13.76 -15.91 1.31
C LEU A 245 -13.67 -14.66 0.41
N GLU A 246 -13.14 -13.57 0.96
CA GLU A 246 -12.93 -12.29 0.24
C GLU A 246 -11.45 -12.03 -0.04
N VAL A 247 -10.57 -12.50 0.85
CA VAL A 247 -9.12 -12.26 0.76
C VAL A 247 -8.36 -13.57 0.94
N PHE A 248 -7.60 -13.96 -0.08
CA PHE A 248 -6.68 -15.10 -0.01
C PHE A 248 -5.26 -14.67 -0.38
N LYS A 249 -4.35 -14.79 0.57
CA LYS A 249 -2.93 -14.45 0.41
C LYS A 249 -2.07 -15.68 0.73
N ALA A 250 -1.36 -16.15 -0.28
CA ALA A 250 -0.58 -17.39 -0.26
C ALA A 250 0.66 -17.27 -1.15
N ASP A 251 1.34 -16.12 -1.07
CA ASP A 251 2.62 -15.89 -1.73
C ASP A 251 3.67 -16.88 -1.20
N LEU A 252 4.55 -17.38 -2.06
CA LEU A 252 5.73 -18.17 -1.68
C LEU A 252 5.41 -19.45 -0.88
N ILE A 253 4.29 -20.13 -1.15
CA ILE A 253 3.97 -21.43 -0.53
C ILE A 253 4.28 -22.63 -1.44
N GLY A 254 4.65 -22.36 -2.69
CA GLY A 254 4.99 -23.39 -3.68
C GLY A 254 3.81 -24.01 -4.41
N LEU A 255 2.68 -23.29 -4.52
CA LEU A 255 1.49 -23.73 -5.28
C LEU A 255 1.87 -24.09 -6.72
N LYS A 256 1.33 -25.21 -7.21
CA LYS A 256 1.37 -25.58 -8.64
C LYS A 256 0.06 -25.26 -9.35
N SER A 257 -1.04 -25.31 -8.60
CA SER A 257 -2.40 -25.01 -9.02
C SER A 257 -3.19 -24.57 -7.79
N ILE A 258 -4.30 -23.90 -8.01
CA ILE A 258 -5.29 -23.56 -6.98
C ILE A 258 -6.67 -23.56 -7.64
N ASP A 259 -7.67 -24.11 -6.94
CA ASP A 259 -9.07 -23.99 -7.33
C ASP A 259 -9.74 -22.92 -6.47
N VAL A 260 -10.17 -21.84 -7.12
CA VAL A 260 -10.90 -20.72 -6.49
C VAL A 260 -12.35 -20.64 -6.98
N SER A 261 -12.84 -21.67 -7.67
CA SER A 261 -14.18 -21.67 -8.29
C SER A 261 -15.33 -21.64 -7.28
N HIS A 262 -15.04 -22.01 -6.02
CA HIS A 262 -15.98 -22.03 -4.90
C HIS A 262 -15.98 -20.73 -4.09
N ASN A 263 -15.19 -19.72 -4.50
CA ASN A 263 -14.98 -18.48 -3.74
C ASN A 263 -15.45 -17.24 -4.54
N PRO A 264 -16.75 -17.12 -4.86
CA PRO A 264 -17.27 -16.07 -5.75
C PRO A 264 -17.19 -14.65 -5.17
N LYS A 265 -16.92 -14.52 -3.87
CA LYS A 265 -16.76 -13.23 -3.16
C LYS A 265 -15.31 -12.73 -3.11
N LEU A 266 -14.34 -13.46 -3.70
CA LEU A 266 -12.94 -13.04 -3.70
C LEU A 266 -12.76 -11.65 -4.32
N LYS A 267 -12.13 -10.76 -3.56
CA LYS A 267 -11.73 -9.39 -3.93
C LYS A 267 -10.22 -9.25 -4.03
N GLN A 268 -9.45 -9.98 -3.21
CA GLN A 268 -7.99 -9.95 -3.23
C GLN A 268 -7.41 -11.37 -3.33
N LEU A 269 -6.53 -11.58 -4.31
CA LEU A 269 -5.86 -12.86 -4.55
C LEU A 269 -4.36 -12.67 -4.75
N HIS A 270 -3.55 -13.11 -3.78
CA HIS A 270 -2.10 -12.97 -3.82
C HIS A 270 -1.44 -14.35 -3.87
N LEU A 271 -0.82 -14.65 -4.99
CA LEU A 271 -0.19 -15.93 -5.30
C LEU A 271 1.23 -15.73 -5.83
N GLY A 272 1.90 -14.64 -5.48
CA GLY A 272 3.25 -14.33 -5.95
C GLY A 272 4.29 -15.34 -5.47
N GLY A 273 5.32 -15.61 -6.27
CA GLY A 273 6.41 -16.52 -5.92
C GLY A 273 6.02 -18.00 -5.87
N ASN A 274 4.92 -18.37 -6.51
CA ASN A 274 4.50 -19.75 -6.65
C ASN A 274 5.01 -20.38 -7.97
N LYS A 275 4.51 -21.56 -8.29
CA LYS A 275 4.89 -22.37 -9.46
C LYS A 275 3.68 -22.65 -10.35
N LEU A 276 2.72 -21.73 -10.40
CA LEU A 276 1.50 -21.86 -11.19
C LEU A 276 1.85 -22.00 -12.68
N THR A 277 1.14 -22.89 -13.36
CA THR A 277 1.20 -23.06 -14.82
C THR A 277 -0.05 -22.54 -15.51
N THR A 278 -1.20 -22.65 -14.83
CA THR A 278 -2.51 -22.18 -15.27
C THR A 278 -3.25 -21.61 -14.07
N LEU A 279 -4.26 -20.77 -14.35
CA LEU A 279 -5.15 -20.22 -13.33
C LEU A 279 -6.49 -19.92 -13.99
N ASP A 280 -7.59 -20.40 -13.40
CA ASP A 280 -8.94 -20.05 -13.83
C ASP A 280 -9.57 -19.12 -12.79
N LEU A 281 -9.95 -17.91 -13.22
CA LEU A 281 -10.63 -16.91 -12.38
C LEU A 281 -12.06 -16.60 -12.88
N SER A 282 -12.61 -17.43 -13.78
CA SER A 282 -13.93 -17.22 -14.39
C SER A 282 -15.10 -17.19 -13.39
N LYS A 283 -14.87 -17.62 -12.15
CA LYS A 283 -15.84 -17.62 -11.04
C LYS A 283 -15.58 -16.53 -10.00
N ASN A 284 -14.62 -15.63 -10.25
CA ASN A 284 -14.22 -14.57 -9.31
C ASN A 284 -14.39 -13.17 -9.93
N PRO A 285 -15.60 -12.81 -10.44
CA PRO A 285 -15.80 -11.55 -11.18
C PRO A 285 -15.66 -10.29 -10.33
N LEU A 286 -15.64 -10.43 -9.00
CA LEU A 286 -15.48 -9.33 -8.04
C LEU A 286 -14.02 -9.03 -7.68
N LEU A 287 -13.05 -9.68 -8.33
CA LEU A 287 -11.64 -9.50 -8.00
C LEU A 287 -11.17 -8.08 -8.31
N GLU A 288 -10.62 -7.40 -7.30
CA GLU A 288 -10.11 -6.02 -7.38
C GLU A 288 -8.58 -5.98 -7.38
N GLU A 289 -7.92 -6.92 -6.69
CA GLU A 289 -6.47 -7.01 -6.57
C GLU A 289 -5.96 -8.42 -6.88
N LEU A 290 -5.04 -8.51 -7.85
CA LEU A 290 -4.42 -9.76 -8.27
C LEU A 290 -2.89 -9.62 -8.30
N ASN A 291 -2.22 -10.44 -7.50
CA ASN A 291 -0.75 -10.56 -7.51
C ASN A 291 -0.33 -11.97 -7.93
N LEU A 292 0.31 -12.06 -9.09
CA LEU A 292 0.88 -13.29 -9.66
C LEU A 292 2.38 -13.18 -9.89
N ASN A 293 3.06 -12.21 -9.28
CA ASN A 293 4.49 -11.98 -9.45
C ASN A 293 5.30 -13.27 -9.34
N ASN A 294 6.35 -13.42 -10.13
CA ASN A 294 7.27 -14.55 -10.08
C ASN A 294 6.65 -15.94 -10.32
N ASN A 295 5.48 -16.04 -10.94
CA ASN A 295 4.95 -17.31 -11.46
C ASN A 295 5.52 -17.61 -12.84
N LYS A 296 6.83 -17.86 -12.93
CA LYS A 296 7.59 -17.98 -14.19
C LYS A 296 7.08 -19.03 -15.19
N LYS A 297 6.21 -19.95 -14.77
CA LYS A 297 5.65 -21.01 -15.62
C LYS A 297 4.22 -20.74 -16.08
N LEU A 298 3.59 -19.66 -15.63
CA LEU A 298 2.27 -19.26 -16.08
C LEU A 298 2.39 -18.76 -17.52
N SER A 299 1.62 -19.36 -18.43
CA SER A 299 1.77 -19.15 -19.88
C SER A 299 0.71 -18.25 -20.50
N SER A 300 -0.42 -18.02 -19.83
CA SER A 300 -1.54 -17.23 -20.33
C SER A 300 -2.19 -16.37 -19.25
N LEU A 301 -2.90 -15.33 -19.68
CA LEU A 301 -3.73 -14.44 -18.87
C LEU A 301 -5.16 -14.33 -19.44
N ASP A 302 -5.68 -15.41 -20.01
CA ASP A 302 -7.01 -15.47 -20.66
C ASP A 302 -8.18 -15.11 -19.72
N PHE A 303 -7.98 -15.33 -18.42
CA PHE A 303 -8.91 -14.94 -17.37
C PHE A 303 -9.14 -13.42 -17.25
N LEU A 304 -8.27 -12.55 -17.80
CA LEU A 304 -8.41 -11.09 -17.67
C LEU A 304 -9.77 -10.59 -18.17
N SER A 305 -10.30 -11.21 -19.22
CA SER A 305 -11.62 -10.91 -19.79
C SER A 305 -12.78 -11.12 -18.80
N THR A 306 -12.56 -11.88 -17.73
CA THR A 306 -13.56 -12.21 -16.71
C THR A 306 -13.50 -11.30 -15.46
N LEU A 307 -12.57 -10.33 -15.42
CA LEU A 307 -12.27 -9.51 -14.24
C LEU A 307 -12.56 -8.00 -14.46
N PRO A 308 -13.83 -7.60 -14.64
CA PRO A 308 -14.18 -6.20 -14.93
C PRO A 308 -13.93 -5.24 -13.75
N GLU A 309 -13.84 -5.77 -12.52
CA GLU A 309 -13.62 -4.99 -11.29
C GLU A 309 -12.13 -4.80 -10.93
N LEU A 310 -11.22 -5.34 -11.74
CA LEU A 310 -9.79 -5.35 -11.44
C LEU A 310 -9.20 -3.92 -11.43
N LYS A 311 -8.61 -3.53 -10.30
CA LYS A 311 -7.97 -2.23 -10.07
C LYS A 311 -6.45 -2.35 -9.98
N MET A 312 -5.95 -3.46 -9.46
CA MET A 312 -4.52 -3.72 -9.29
C MET A 312 -4.16 -5.07 -9.89
N LEU A 313 -3.20 -5.05 -10.81
CA LEU A 313 -2.60 -6.25 -11.37
C LEU A 313 -1.08 -6.19 -11.28
N THR A 314 -0.48 -7.21 -10.69
CA THR A 314 0.97 -7.37 -10.68
C THR A 314 1.36 -8.77 -11.12
N ILE A 315 2.07 -8.86 -12.24
CA ILE A 315 2.52 -10.09 -12.92
C ILE A 315 4.03 -10.09 -13.16
N LYS A 316 4.78 -9.22 -12.47
CA LYS A 316 6.23 -9.08 -12.58
C LYS A 316 6.95 -10.42 -12.62
N LYS A 317 7.88 -10.62 -13.57
CA LYS A 317 8.65 -11.86 -13.73
C LYS A 317 7.78 -13.09 -14.00
N THR A 318 6.73 -12.92 -14.80
CA THR A 318 5.91 -14.00 -15.36
C THR A 318 6.25 -14.12 -16.84
N ASN A 319 6.78 -15.28 -17.29
CA ASN A 319 7.32 -15.43 -18.64
C ASN A 319 6.20 -15.75 -19.65
N LEU A 320 5.52 -14.72 -20.12
CA LEU A 320 4.34 -14.86 -20.97
C LEU A 320 4.75 -14.87 -22.45
N THR A 321 4.08 -15.70 -23.26
CA THR A 321 4.36 -15.83 -24.69
C THR A 321 3.35 -15.12 -25.58
N VAL A 322 2.33 -14.51 -24.98
CA VAL A 322 1.23 -13.82 -25.65
C VAL A 322 1.04 -12.47 -24.97
N ASP A 323 0.84 -11.43 -25.77
CA ASP A 323 0.56 -10.09 -25.27
C ASP A 323 -0.80 -10.08 -24.51
N PRO A 324 -0.92 -9.32 -23.41
CA PRO A 324 -2.13 -9.30 -22.60
C PRO A 324 -3.25 -8.49 -23.26
N ASP A 325 -4.51 -8.94 -23.07
CA ASP A 325 -5.71 -8.17 -23.42
C ASP A 325 -6.31 -7.54 -22.16
N PHE A 326 -6.17 -6.21 -22.04
CA PHE A 326 -6.70 -5.42 -20.92
C PHE A 326 -8.05 -4.75 -21.23
N SER A 327 -8.68 -5.05 -22.37
CA SER A 327 -9.88 -4.35 -22.86
C SER A 327 -11.09 -4.39 -21.92
N LYS A 328 -11.17 -5.40 -21.05
CA LYS A 328 -12.24 -5.56 -20.05
C LYS A 328 -11.91 -4.95 -18.70
N ASN A 329 -10.64 -4.66 -18.43
CA ASN A 329 -10.16 -4.20 -17.12
C ASN A 329 -10.11 -2.66 -17.06
N THR A 330 -11.23 -2.02 -17.38
CA THR A 330 -11.35 -0.55 -17.52
C THR A 330 -11.12 0.23 -16.22
N LYS A 331 -11.14 -0.47 -15.08
CA LYS A 331 -10.90 0.06 -13.72
C LYS A 331 -9.44 -0.06 -13.26
N LEU A 332 -8.52 -0.58 -14.08
CA LEU A 332 -7.11 -0.71 -13.70
C LEU A 332 -6.50 0.66 -13.35
N GLU A 333 -5.98 0.76 -12.14
CA GLU A 333 -5.27 1.92 -11.61
C GLU A 333 -3.77 1.65 -11.47
N TYR A 334 -3.38 0.39 -11.25
CA TYR A 334 -1.98 -0.02 -11.12
C TYR A 334 -1.71 -1.31 -11.87
N ILE A 335 -0.74 -1.25 -12.78
CA ILE A 335 -0.21 -2.41 -13.50
C ILE A 335 1.28 -2.51 -13.24
N ASN A 336 1.73 -3.68 -12.80
CA ASN A 336 3.13 -4.04 -12.78
C ASN A 336 3.37 -5.31 -13.59
N MET A 337 3.94 -5.12 -14.78
CA MET A 337 4.25 -6.14 -15.76
C MET A 337 5.73 -6.18 -16.12
N ALA A 338 6.58 -5.80 -15.16
CA ALA A 338 8.01 -5.81 -15.34
C ALA A 338 8.57 -7.21 -15.64
N SER A 339 9.57 -7.31 -16.51
CA SER A 339 10.27 -8.58 -16.78
C SER A 339 9.34 -9.71 -17.26
N CYS A 340 8.37 -9.41 -18.13
CA CYS A 340 7.42 -10.40 -18.65
C CYS A 340 7.72 -10.84 -20.09
N GLY A 341 8.60 -10.14 -20.81
CA GLY A 341 8.94 -10.43 -22.21
C GLY A 341 7.96 -9.82 -23.23
N PHE A 342 7.15 -8.84 -22.81
CA PHE A 342 6.15 -8.24 -23.69
C PHE A 342 6.79 -7.40 -24.80
N LYS A 343 6.26 -7.53 -26.01
CA LYS A 343 6.69 -6.77 -27.19
C LYS A 343 5.73 -5.64 -27.52
N LYS A 344 4.46 -5.83 -27.19
CA LYS A 344 3.42 -4.83 -27.37
C LYS A 344 2.41 -4.90 -26.25
N VAL A 345 1.80 -3.75 -25.92
CA VAL A 345 0.70 -3.67 -24.98
C VAL A 345 -0.28 -2.61 -25.48
N ASP A 346 -1.57 -2.95 -25.46
CA ASP A 346 -2.66 -2.01 -25.72
C ASP A 346 -3.28 -1.55 -24.39
N LEU A 347 -3.22 -0.25 -24.12
CA LEU A 347 -3.79 0.40 -22.93
C LEU A 347 -4.96 1.35 -23.29
N SER A 348 -5.45 1.30 -24.53
CA SER A 348 -6.47 2.24 -25.04
C SER A 348 -7.80 2.22 -24.29
N HIS A 349 -8.06 1.14 -23.53
CA HIS A 349 -9.27 0.93 -22.75
C HIS A 349 -9.07 1.12 -21.24
N ASN A 350 -7.89 1.62 -20.80
CA ASN A 350 -7.51 1.68 -19.39
C ASN A 350 -7.21 3.13 -18.93
N PRO A 351 -8.19 4.05 -19.00
CA PRO A 351 -7.97 5.47 -18.71
C PRO A 351 -7.70 5.78 -17.23
N MET A 352 -7.92 4.82 -16.34
CA MET A 352 -7.76 4.98 -14.89
C MET A 352 -6.34 4.70 -14.38
N ILE A 353 -5.42 4.29 -15.26
CA ILE A 353 -4.05 3.92 -14.87
C ILE A 353 -3.35 5.15 -14.26
N LYS A 354 -2.91 4.98 -13.00
CA LYS A 354 -2.10 5.94 -12.24
C LYS A 354 -0.64 5.50 -12.13
N LYS A 355 -0.40 4.19 -12.11
CA LYS A 355 0.93 3.60 -11.97
C LYS A 355 1.13 2.49 -12.99
N LEU A 356 2.19 2.61 -13.79
CA LEU A 356 2.50 1.65 -14.84
C LEU A 356 3.98 1.27 -14.80
N TYR A 357 4.26 0.04 -14.38
CA TYR A 357 5.62 -0.51 -14.35
C TYR A 357 5.75 -1.61 -15.39
N CYS A 358 6.59 -1.38 -16.38
CA CYS A 358 6.85 -2.28 -17.50
C CYS A 358 8.34 -2.36 -17.83
N GLU A 359 9.22 -2.13 -16.84
CA GLU A 359 10.66 -2.25 -17.03
C GLU A 359 11.08 -3.65 -17.45
N ARG A 360 12.20 -3.77 -18.16
CA ARG A 360 12.80 -5.05 -18.57
C ARG A 360 11.89 -5.89 -19.46
N ASN A 361 11.22 -5.28 -20.43
CA ASN A 361 10.45 -5.98 -21.46
C ASN A 361 11.12 -5.79 -22.83
N GLU A 362 10.42 -6.13 -23.90
CA GLU A 362 10.88 -5.95 -25.29
C GLU A 362 10.00 -4.93 -26.05
N LEU A 363 9.40 -3.97 -25.34
CA LEU A 363 8.47 -3.00 -25.92
C LEU A 363 9.19 -2.08 -26.90
N THR A 364 8.68 -1.98 -28.14
CA THR A 364 9.20 -1.05 -29.15
C THR A 364 8.40 0.24 -29.26
N GLU A 365 7.13 0.19 -28.86
CA GLU A 365 6.21 1.32 -28.78
C GLU A 365 5.24 1.13 -27.62
N LEU A 366 4.73 2.24 -27.09
CA LEU A 366 3.68 2.26 -26.08
C LEU A 366 2.86 3.55 -26.24
N ASP A 367 1.55 3.39 -26.48
CA ASP A 367 0.63 4.52 -26.59
C ASP A 367 0.11 4.93 -25.20
N LEU A 368 0.53 6.12 -24.75
CA LEU A 368 0.10 6.71 -23.47
C LEU A 368 -0.99 7.79 -23.65
N THR A 369 -1.48 8.02 -24.88
CA THR A 369 -2.47 9.08 -25.18
C THR A 369 -3.84 8.80 -24.55
N LYS A 370 -4.06 7.57 -24.06
CA LYS A 370 -5.29 7.14 -23.37
C LYS A 370 -5.10 6.94 -21.87
N THR A 371 -3.97 7.35 -21.29
CA THR A 371 -3.70 7.23 -19.84
C THR A 371 -3.55 8.61 -19.16
N PRO A 372 -4.62 9.43 -19.10
CA PRO A 372 -4.52 10.82 -18.63
C PRO A 372 -4.18 10.96 -17.14
N LEU A 373 -4.47 9.93 -16.34
CA LEU A 373 -4.22 9.91 -14.90
C LEU A 373 -2.85 9.33 -14.52
N LEU A 374 -1.98 9.03 -15.50
CA LEU A 374 -0.68 8.42 -15.25
C LEU A 374 0.20 9.37 -14.42
N ARG A 375 0.64 8.90 -13.24
CA ARG A 375 1.49 9.65 -12.29
C ARG A 375 2.90 9.08 -12.23
N ASP A 376 3.02 7.76 -12.26
CA ASP A 376 4.27 7.06 -12.05
C ASP A 376 4.47 6.01 -13.16
N PHE A 377 5.48 6.24 -13.98
CA PHE A 377 5.76 5.44 -15.16
C PHE A 377 7.19 4.92 -15.14
N ILE A 378 7.36 3.59 -15.16
CA ILE A 378 8.68 2.96 -15.15
C ILE A 378 8.76 2.00 -16.34
N ALA A 379 9.62 2.31 -17.29
CA ALA A 379 9.79 1.57 -18.54
C ALA A 379 11.25 1.41 -18.96
N PHE A 380 12.18 1.52 -18.02
CA PHE A 380 13.60 1.33 -18.32
C PHE A 380 13.91 -0.10 -18.82
N GLU A 381 15.04 -0.27 -19.50
CA GLU A 381 15.45 -1.56 -20.10
C GLU A 381 14.35 -2.12 -21.04
N ASN A 382 14.01 -1.36 -22.08
CA ASN A 382 13.09 -1.76 -23.17
C ASN A 382 13.73 -1.45 -24.53
N LYS A 383 12.94 -1.47 -25.61
CA LYS A 383 13.36 -1.11 -26.98
C LYS A 383 12.56 0.08 -27.53
N LEU A 384 12.05 0.94 -26.64
CA LEU A 384 11.17 2.03 -27.02
C LEU A 384 11.92 3.02 -27.91
N THR A 385 11.30 3.41 -29.01
CA THR A 385 11.87 4.40 -29.95
C THR A 385 11.19 5.75 -29.87
N LYS A 386 9.95 5.80 -29.34
CA LYS A 386 9.13 7.00 -29.19
C LYS A 386 8.17 6.85 -28.01
N LEU A 387 7.82 7.98 -27.40
CA LEU A 387 6.78 8.11 -26.39
C LEU A 387 6.11 9.48 -26.54
N ASP A 388 4.84 9.57 -26.16
CA ASP A 388 4.11 10.83 -26.10
C ASP A 388 3.38 10.95 -24.76
N PHE A 389 3.78 11.94 -23.95
CA PHE A 389 3.16 12.24 -22.66
C PHE A 389 2.07 13.30 -22.73
N SER A 390 1.64 13.71 -23.93
CA SER A 390 0.71 14.82 -24.14
C SER A 390 -0.60 14.68 -23.35
N ALA A 391 -1.09 13.46 -23.16
CA ALA A 391 -2.28 13.17 -22.36
C ALA A 391 -2.01 13.06 -20.85
N CYS A 392 -0.79 12.73 -20.42
CA CYS A 392 -0.41 12.40 -19.05
C CYS A 392 -0.23 13.64 -18.17
N LYS A 393 -1.33 14.37 -17.91
CA LYS A 393 -1.29 15.66 -17.19
C LYS A 393 -0.91 15.54 -15.71
N GLU A 394 -1.09 14.37 -15.11
CA GLU A 394 -0.75 14.11 -13.71
C GLU A 394 0.65 13.49 -13.50
N LEU A 395 1.49 13.42 -14.54
CA LEU A 395 2.80 12.77 -14.45
C LEU A 395 3.64 13.41 -13.33
N GLN A 396 4.14 12.58 -12.40
CA GLN A 396 4.98 12.97 -11.26
C GLN A 396 6.39 12.38 -11.35
N TYR A 397 6.53 11.20 -11.95
CA TYR A 397 7.80 10.50 -12.08
C TYR A 397 7.81 9.66 -13.35
N THR A 398 8.95 9.65 -14.04
CA THR A 398 9.15 8.75 -15.17
C THR A 398 10.58 8.25 -15.24
N ASP A 399 10.74 6.97 -15.56
CA ASP A 399 12.02 6.34 -15.88
C ASP A 399 11.93 5.58 -17.20
N ILE A 400 12.63 6.08 -18.21
CA ILE A 400 12.70 5.51 -19.56
C ILE A 400 14.15 5.26 -20.00
N SER A 401 15.08 5.23 -19.05
CA SER A 401 16.49 4.91 -19.31
C SER A 401 16.66 3.53 -19.97
N VAL A 402 17.80 3.31 -20.62
CA VAL A 402 18.15 2.06 -21.30
C VAL A 402 17.07 1.65 -22.32
N ASN A 403 16.86 2.53 -23.31
CA ASN A 403 15.96 2.34 -24.44
C ASN A 403 16.65 2.73 -25.76
N GLU A 404 15.90 2.77 -26.87
CA GLU A 404 16.41 3.12 -28.21
C GLU A 404 15.84 4.45 -28.72
N ILE A 405 15.67 5.44 -27.82
CA ILE A 405 15.03 6.72 -28.13
C ILE A 405 16.06 7.67 -28.75
N ALA A 406 16.00 7.82 -30.06
CA ALA A 406 16.87 8.76 -30.77
C ALA A 406 16.59 10.23 -30.39
N GLU A 407 17.57 11.11 -30.61
CA GLU A 407 17.47 12.55 -30.30
C GLU A 407 16.18 13.20 -30.83
N PRO A 408 15.70 12.90 -32.06
CA PRO A 408 14.42 13.40 -32.51
C PRO A 408 13.22 13.03 -31.65
N ALA A 409 13.11 11.76 -31.32
CA ALA A 409 12.02 11.27 -30.49
C ALA A 409 12.11 11.82 -29.07
N MET A 410 13.32 12.02 -28.54
CA MET A 410 13.51 12.64 -27.24
C MET A 410 13.00 14.09 -27.22
N GLN A 411 13.14 14.83 -28.32
CA GLN A 411 12.57 16.19 -28.42
C GLN A 411 11.05 16.16 -28.21
N VAL A 412 10.35 15.24 -28.88
CA VAL A 412 8.89 15.06 -28.73
C VAL A 412 8.53 14.70 -27.29
N ILE A 413 9.33 13.86 -26.64
CA ILE A 413 9.11 13.47 -25.24
C ILE A 413 9.22 14.68 -24.30
N VAL A 414 10.32 15.44 -24.35
CA VAL A 414 10.49 16.61 -23.46
C VAL A 414 9.51 17.74 -23.79
N GLU A 415 9.01 17.82 -25.02
CA GLU A 415 7.94 18.74 -25.42
C GLU A 415 6.55 18.30 -24.96
N SER A 416 6.30 17.00 -24.80
CA SER A 416 5.00 16.45 -24.43
C SER A 416 4.78 16.29 -22.92
N ILE A 417 5.83 16.16 -22.10
CA ILE A 417 5.69 16.13 -20.63
C ILE A 417 4.98 17.40 -20.10
N PRO A 418 4.17 17.29 -19.03
CA PRO A 418 3.47 18.43 -18.47
C PRO A 418 4.44 19.40 -17.78
N LYS A 419 3.98 20.63 -17.51
CA LYS A 419 4.65 21.47 -16.51
C LYS A 419 4.52 20.77 -15.15
N PHE A 420 5.63 20.56 -14.47
CA PHE A 420 5.65 19.84 -13.21
C PHE A 420 4.92 20.62 -12.11
N GLU A 421 3.97 19.94 -11.47
CA GLU A 421 3.27 20.41 -10.28
C GLU A 421 3.22 19.24 -9.29
N LEU A 422 3.69 19.47 -8.06
CA LEU A 422 3.74 18.43 -7.04
C LEU A 422 2.33 18.12 -6.52
N LEU A 423 1.88 16.87 -6.71
CA LEU A 423 0.55 16.43 -6.28
C LEU A 423 0.54 15.77 -4.89
N ASP A 424 1.67 15.17 -4.49
CA ASP A 424 1.82 14.48 -3.20
C ASP A 424 3.20 14.79 -2.59
N ALA A 425 3.20 15.51 -1.47
CA ALA A 425 4.43 15.90 -0.77
C ALA A 425 5.22 14.71 -0.20
N ASN A 426 4.60 13.54 -0.03
CA ASN A 426 5.27 12.34 0.44
C ASN A 426 5.97 11.58 -0.68
N PHE A 427 5.74 11.94 -1.95
CA PHE A 427 6.42 11.30 -3.07
C PHE A 427 7.80 11.92 -3.31
N LEU A 428 8.79 11.44 -2.55
CA LEU A 428 10.15 12.00 -2.53
C LEU A 428 10.88 11.98 -3.88
N ALA A 429 10.45 11.13 -4.82
CA ALA A 429 11.03 11.04 -6.16
C ALA A 429 10.29 11.93 -7.19
N ALA A 430 9.21 12.63 -6.81
CA ALA A 430 8.45 13.46 -7.72
C ALA A 430 9.33 14.55 -8.38
N GLY A 431 9.08 14.82 -9.66
CA GLY A 431 9.82 15.78 -10.48
C GLY A 431 11.09 15.21 -11.10
N ARG A 432 11.45 13.96 -10.79
CA ARG A 432 12.56 13.26 -11.43
C ARG A 432 12.09 12.62 -12.74
N PHE A 433 12.86 12.86 -13.79
CA PHE A 433 12.75 12.18 -15.07
C PHE A 433 14.09 11.50 -15.37
N ILE A 434 14.16 10.20 -15.12
CA ILE A 434 15.33 9.39 -15.46
C ILE A 434 15.22 9.00 -16.94
N ALA A 435 16.07 9.61 -17.76
CA ALA A 435 15.96 9.50 -19.21
C ALA A 435 17.13 8.75 -19.85
N ILE A 436 18.24 8.61 -19.12
CA ILE A 436 19.47 8.02 -19.61
C ILE A 436 20.19 7.26 -18.49
N ASP A 437 20.94 6.22 -18.79
CA ASP A 437 21.96 5.63 -17.92
C ASP A 437 23.28 5.47 -18.68
N ILE A 438 24.21 6.40 -18.48
CA ILE A 438 25.49 6.40 -19.23
C ILE A 438 26.47 5.31 -18.76
N ALA A 439 26.20 4.66 -17.61
CA ALA A 439 27.00 3.54 -17.14
C ALA A 439 26.61 2.21 -17.81
N GLU A 440 25.40 2.15 -18.38
CA GLU A 440 24.86 0.96 -19.03
C GLU A 440 25.22 0.92 -20.52
N GLY A 441 25.86 -0.17 -20.96
CA GLY A 441 26.34 -0.31 -22.34
C GLY A 441 25.24 -0.48 -23.39
N GLU A 442 24.03 -0.85 -22.98
CA GLU A 442 22.85 -1.00 -23.84
C GLU A 442 22.03 0.29 -23.96
N GLU A 443 22.43 1.37 -23.28
CA GLU A 443 21.77 2.67 -23.40
C GLU A 443 22.00 3.28 -24.78
N LYS A 444 20.91 3.59 -25.48
CA LYS A 444 20.92 4.22 -26.80
C LYS A 444 20.06 5.47 -26.86
N ASN A 445 19.52 5.93 -25.73
CA ASN A 445 18.81 7.20 -25.66
C ASN A 445 19.75 8.38 -25.98
N GLY A 446 19.34 9.22 -26.93
CA GLY A 446 20.08 10.41 -27.34
C GLY A 446 19.49 11.67 -26.69
N ILE A 447 20.25 12.32 -25.81
CA ILE A 447 19.77 13.50 -25.07
C ILE A 447 20.79 14.64 -25.11
N THR A 448 20.35 15.80 -25.59
CA THR A 448 21.13 17.02 -25.70
C THR A 448 20.93 17.97 -24.51
N ASP A 449 21.88 18.89 -24.32
CA ASP A 449 21.77 20.01 -23.38
C ASP A 449 20.50 20.88 -23.60
N ARG A 450 20.10 21.08 -24.86
CA ARG A 450 18.85 21.81 -25.20
C ARG A 450 17.60 21.08 -24.72
N GLN A 451 17.53 19.76 -24.89
CA GLN A 451 16.40 18.94 -24.44
C GLN A 451 16.30 18.90 -22.92
N VAL A 452 17.43 18.81 -22.23
CA VAL A 452 17.49 18.95 -20.76
C VAL A 452 16.91 20.30 -20.33
N LYS A 453 17.26 21.39 -21.05
CA LYS A 453 16.71 22.72 -20.77
C LYS A 453 15.19 22.78 -20.96
N VAL A 454 14.63 22.20 -22.02
CA VAL A 454 13.17 22.15 -22.25
C VAL A 454 12.44 21.49 -21.06
N ALA A 455 12.95 20.35 -20.57
CA ALA A 455 12.39 19.69 -19.41
C ALA A 455 12.55 20.50 -18.12
N THR A 456 13.72 21.12 -17.93
CA THR A 456 14.03 21.95 -16.75
C THR A 456 13.16 23.21 -16.68
N ASP A 457 12.90 23.87 -17.82
CA ASP A 457 12.01 25.04 -17.89
C ASP A 457 10.55 24.68 -17.55
N LYS A 458 10.18 23.39 -17.69
CA LYS A 458 8.91 22.83 -17.23
C LYS A 458 8.93 22.38 -15.76
N GLY A 459 10.04 22.51 -15.05
CA GLY A 459 10.18 22.15 -13.63
C GLY A 459 10.61 20.71 -13.36
N TRP A 460 10.99 19.95 -14.40
CA TRP A 460 11.52 18.60 -14.26
C TRP A 460 13.03 18.59 -14.07
N VAL A 461 13.54 17.62 -13.32
CA VAL A 461 14.98 17.35 -13.22
C VAL A 461 15.28 16.12 -14.07
N LEU A 462 15.93 16.32 -15.21
CA LEU A 462 16.40 15.21 -16.04
C LEU A 462 17.59 14.54 -15.35
N MET A 463 17.55 13.22 -15.21
CA MET A 463 18.51 12.46 -14.42
C MET A 463 19.15 11.33 -15.24
N ASN A 464 20.36 11.01 -14.83
CA ASN A 464 21.16 9.88 -15.26
C ASN A 464 21.05 8.76 -14.21
N GLY A 465 20.64 7.56 -14.64
CA GLY A 465 20.23 6.41 -13.85
C GLY A 465 21.34 5.59 -13.19
N ASN A 466 22.63 5.94 -13.40
CA ASN A 466 23.84 5.30 -12.88
C ASN A 466 23.64 4.38 -11.66
N ALA A 467 24.36 3.24 -11.60
CA ALA A 467 24.44 2.36 -10.43
C ALA A 467 24.60 3.13 -9.09
N GLY A 468 23.48 3.36 -8.38
CA GLY A 468 23.40 4.23 -7.21
C GLY A 468 22.19 5.17 -7.24
N ASP A 469 22.28 6.30 -6.54
CA ASP A 469 21.26 7.35 -6.59
C ASP A 469 21.38 8.13 -7.91
N PRO A 470 20.29 8.27 -8.69
CA PRO A 470 20.31 9.04 -9.94
C PRO A 470 20.84 10.45 -9.73
N GLN A 471 21.63 10.94 -10.68
CA GLN A 471 22.23 12.29 -10.62
C GLN A 471 21.69 13.16 -11.75
N PRO A 472 21.59 14.49 -11.58
CA PRO A 472 21.21 15.38 -12.67
C PRO A 472 22.08 15.18 -13.92
N TYR A 473 21.46 15.07 -15.08
CA TYR A 473 22.14 14.89 -16.35
C TYR A 473 22.24 16.22 -17.10
N PRO A 474 23.46 16.74 -17.39
CA PRO A 474 23.62 18.04 -18.04
C PRO A 474 23.28 18.04 -19.55
N GLY A 475 23.08 16.87 -20.15
CA GLY A 475 22.93 16.75 -21.60
C GLY A 475 24.27 16.60 -22.32
N ARG A 476 24.24 15.99 -23.51
CA ARG A 476 25.37 16.07 -24.43
C ARG A 476 25.44 17.49 -25.02
N SER A 477 26.61 18.12 -24.94
CA SER A 477 26.83 19.46 -25.50
C SER A 477 26.52 19.49 -27.00
N THR A 478 25.68 20.44 -27.42
CA THR A 478 25.40 20.69 -28.84
C THR A 478 26.33 21.73 -29.47
N VAL A 479 27.37 22.16 -28.75
CA VAL A 479 28.36 23.14 -29.24
C VAL A 479 29.51 22.41 -29.94
N SER A 480 29.38 22.18 -31.25
CA SER A 480 30.52 21.92 -32.13
C SER A 480 30.74 23.10 -33.08
N VAL A 481 32.00 23.51 -33.19
CA VAL A 481 32.50 24.49 -34.16
C VAL A 481 32.22 23.97 -35.56
N THR A 482 31.26 24.55 -36.28
CA THR A 482 31.41 25.22 -37.58
C THR A 482 30.01 25.37 -38.19
N GLN A 483 29.58 26.62 -38.29
CA GLN A 483 28.46 27.05 -39.10
C GLN A 483 28.69 26.60 -40.55
N LEU A 484 27.91 25.62 -41.03
CA LEU A 484 27.68 25.45 -42.46
C LEU A 484 26.17 25.57 -42.67
N SER A 485 25.80 26.48 -43.57
CA SER A 485 24.45 26.96 -43.79
C SER A 485 23.44 25.82 -43.96
N THR A 486 22.51 25.69 -43.02
CA THR A 486 21.30 24.89 -43.19
C THR A 486 20.18 25.76 -43.76
N ALA A 487 19.46 25.25 -44.75
CA ALA A 487 18.28 25.91 -45.29
C ALA A 487 17.22 26.09 -44.18
N GLU A 488 16.65 27.30 -44.05
CA GLU A 488 15.69 27.62 -43.00
C GLU A 488 14.41 26.76 -43.08
N THR A 489 13.92 26.39 -41.89
CA THR A 489 12.60 25.79 -41.70
C THR A 489 11.53 26.72 -42.26
N ALA A 490 10.62 26.20 -43.07
CA ALA A 490 9.56 26.97 -43.70
C ALA A 490 8.29 26.15 -43.82
N ILE A 491 7.14 26.82 -43.70
CA ILE A 491 5.85 26.21 -44.02
C ILE A 491 5.32 26.73 -45.35
N TYR A 492 4.62 25.88 -46.09
CA TYR A 492 3.94 26.22 -47.33
C TYR A 492 2.57 25.54 -47.37
N TYR A 493 1.52 26.31 -47.62
CA TYR A 493 0.18 25.77 -47.82
C TYR A 493 -0.14 25.72 -49.31
N ASN A 494 -0.51 24.55 -49.81
CA ASN A 494 -1.00 24.39 -51.16
C ASN A 494 -2.53 24.40 -51.18
N ALA A 495 -3.11 25.45 -51.76
CA ALA A 495 -4.55 25.60 -51.85
C ALA A 495 -5.21 24.60 -52.82
N ALA A 496 -4.45 24.02 -53.76
CA ALA A 496 -4.98 23.09 -54.76
C ALA A 496 -5.30 21.70 -54.20
N ASP A 497 -4.50 21.21 -53.25
CA ASP A 497 -4.71 19.92 -52.55
C ASP A 497 -5.16 20.09 -51.09
N GLN A 498 -5.24 21.36 -50.63
CA GLN A 498 -5.62 21.76 -49.27
C GLN A 498 -4.67 21.24 -48.17
N ARG A 499 -3.40 21.00 -48.50
CA ARG A 499 -2.40 20.48 -47.56
C ARG A 499 -1.38 21.53 -47.12
N LEU A 500 -0.97 21.44 -45.87
CA LEU A 500 0.12 22.20 -45.29
C LEU A 500 1.39 21.35 -45.30
N TYR A 501 2.41 21.86 -45.99
CA TYR A 501 3.75 21.29 -46.07
C TYR A 501 4.64 22.03 -45.08
N ALA A 502 5.41 21.29 -44.29
CA ALA A 502 6.48 21.84 -43.48
C ALA A 502 7.82 21.28 -43.98
N ARG A 503 8.72 22.18 -44.37
CA ARG A 503 10.11 21.83 -44.67
C ARG A 503 10.93 22.12 -43.43
N LEU A 504 11.40 21.08 -42.77
CA LEU A 504 12.34 21.20 -41.66
C LEU A 504 13.76 21.42 -42.22
N ALA A 505 14.64 22.09 -41.48
CA ALA A 505 16.05 22.22 -41.90
C ALA A 505 16.72 20.84 -41.98
N GLU A 506 17.79 20.69 -42.77
CA GLU A 506 18.59 19.45 -42.80
C GLU A 506 19.01 19.06 -41.37
N ASP A 507 18.88 17.76 -41.04
CA ASP A 507 19.08 17.18 -39.70
C ASP A 507 18.10 17.64 -38.62
N THR A 508 17.02 18.34 -38.97
CA THR A 508 15.99 18.69 -37.98
C THR A 508 15.17 17.43 -37.64
N PRO A 509 15.10 17.08 -36.35
CA PRO A 509 14.33 15.94 -35.89
C PRO A 509 12.83 16.03 -36.21
N ALA A 510 12.15 14.87 -36.25
CA ALA A 510 10.70 14.82 -36.13
C ALA A 510 10.25 15.66 -34.93
N THR A 511 9.27 16.54 -35.15
CA THR A 511 8.84 17.53 -34.17
C THR A 511 7.32 17.54 -34.07
N LEU A 512 6.77 18.10 -33.00
CA LEU A 512 5.34 18.24 -32.87
C LEU A 512 4.86 19.46 -33.67
N LEU A 513 4.03 19.23 -34.67
CA LEU A 513 3.34 20.27 -35.42
C LEU A 513 1.98 20.49 -34.75
N ARG A 514 1.77 21.71 -34.25
CA ARG A 514 0.48 22.14 -33.69
C ARG A 514 -0.16 23.21 -34.55
N VAL A 515 -1.47 23.14 -34.74
CA VAL A 515 -2.25 24.17 -35.46
C VAL A 515 -3.22 24.83 -34.48
N TYR A 516 -3.18 26.15 -34.41
CA TYR A 516 -4.05 26.96 -33.56
C TYR A 516 -4.96 27.86 -34.40
N ALA A 517 -6.18 28.06 -33.93
CA ALA A 517 -7.05 29.15 -34.40
C ALA A 517 -6.45 30.51 -34.02
N ALA A 518 -6.87 31.59 -34.69
CA ALA A 518 -6.50 32.96 -34.31
C ALA A 518 -6.91 33.36 -32.88
N SER A 519 -7.85 32.63 -32.28
CA SER A 519 -8.26 32.75 -30.86
C SER A 519 -7.25 32.14 -29.88
N GLY A 520 -6.28 31.35 -30.35
CA GLY A 520 -5.34 30.59 -29.53
C GLY A 520 -5.80 29.17 -29.17
N GLU A 521 -6.97 28.74 -29.64
CA GLU A 521 -7.45 27.36 -29.47
C GLU A 521 -6.63 26.38 -30.31
N GLU A 522 -6.15 25.29 -29.71
CA GLU A 522 -5.45 24.22 -30.43
C GLU A 522 -6.44 23.35 -31.20
N LEU A 523 -6.25 23.26 -32.51
CA LEU A 523 -7.11 22.55 -33.44
C LEU A 523 -6.54 21.18 -33.84
N LEU A 524 -5.22 21.04 -33.80
CA LEU A 524 -4.48 19.84 -34.20
C LEU A 524 -3.12 19.82 -33.51
N SER A 525 -2.66 18.62 -33.15
CA SER A 525 -1.28 18.36 -32.71
C SER A 525 -0.86 16.97 -33.20
N GLU A 526 0.10 16.90 -34.10
CA GLU A 526 0.61 15.64 -34.68
C GLU A 526 2.14 15.64 -34.75
N VAL A 527 2.75 14.46 -34.71
CA VAL A 527 4.19 14.30 -34.96
C VAL A 527 4.43 14.46 -36.46
N TYR A 528 5.33 15.36 -36.83
CA TYR A 528 5.68 15.64 -38.22
C TYR A 528 7.16 15.32 -38.46
N ASP A 529 7.44 14.45 -39.43
CA ASP A 529 8.79 14.15 -39.91
C ASP A 529 8.93 14.51 -41.41
N GLN A 530 10.15 14.41 -41.97
CA GLN A 530 10.37 14.74 -43.39
C GLN A 530 9.85 13.66 -44.35
N GLU A 531 9.47 12.47 -43.87
CA GLU A 531 8.95 11.38 -44.71
C GLU A 531 7.43 11.52 -44.95
N ASP A 532 6.68 12.02 -43.95
CA ASP A 532 5.26 12.36 -44.03
C ASP A 532 5.06 13.78 -44.56
N GLY A 533 5.22 13.93 -45.87
CA GLY A 533 5.35 15.22 -46.54
C GLY A 533 4.13 16.16 -46.59
N SER A 534 3.14 16.12 -45.68
CA SER A 534 2.16 17.21 -45.43
C SER A 534 0.95 16.79 -44.59
N ILE A 535 0.27 17.77 -43.97
CA ILE A 535 -0.99 17.60 -43.22
C ILE A 535 -2.19 18.12 -44.03
N TYR A 536 -3.28 17.36 -44.09
CA TYR A 536 -4.51 17.80 -44.74
C TYR A 536 -5.32 18.74 -43.84
N LEU A 537 -5.57 19.97 -44.30
CA LEU A 537 -6.29 20.99 -43.55
C LEU A 537 -7.62 21.40 -44.22
N GLY A 538 -8.15 20.56 -45.11
CA GLY A 538 -9.36 20.88 -45.89
C GLY A 538 -10.60 21.14 -45.04
N TYR A 539 -10.73 20.49 -43.88
CA TYR A 539 -11.85 20.63 -42.96
C TYR A 539 -11.89 21.97 -42.21
N LEU A 540 -10.79 22.71 -42.14
CA LEU A 540 -10.75 24.01 -41.46
C LEU A 540 -11.47 25.11 -42.27
N PRO A 541 -12.20 26.06 -41.66
CA PRO A 541 -12.81 27.18 -42.39
C PRO A 541 -11.76 28.13 -43.01
N GLN A 542 -12.18 29.05 -43.89
CA GLN A 542 -11.30 30.14 -44.33
C GLN A 542 -10.95 31.03 -43.13
N GLY A 543 -9.68 31.36 -42.97
CA GLY A 543 -9.23 32.05 -41.76
C GLY A 543 -7.72 32.15 -41.61
N VAL A 544 -7.32 32.82 -40.53
CA VAL A 544 -5.93 32.94 -40.11
C VAL A 544 -5.67 31.90 -39.04
N TYR A 545 -4.56 31.19 -39.18
CA TYR A 545 -4.12 30.13 -38.28
C TYR A 545 -2.66 30.35 -37.90
N ILE A 546 -2.29 29.83 -36.74
CA ILE A 546 -0.92 29.79 -36.26
C ILE A 546 -0.48 28.34 -36.29
N VAL A 547 0.61 28.06 -37.00
CA VAL A 547 1.27 26.74 -36.99
C VAL A 547 2.49 26.87 -36.12
N GLN A 548 2.58 26.03 -35.10
CA GLN A 548 3.76 25.89 -34.29
C GLN A 548 4.52 24.62 -34.71
N LEU A 549 5.81 24.76 -34.95
CA LEU A 549 6.76 23.68 -35.21
C LEU A 549 7.90 23.85 -34.22
N GLY A 550 7.94 23.00 -33.19
CA GLY A 550 8.82 23.21 -32.03
C GLY A 550 8.59 24.59 -31.40
N ASP A 551 9.66 25.39 -31.29
CA ASP A 551 9.61 26.75 -30.73
C ASP A 551 9.23 27.84 -31.74
N THR A 552 9.14 27.50 -33.04
CA THR A 552 8.88 28.50 -34.08
C THR A 552 7.40 28.54 -34.43
N THR A 553 6.84 29.74 -34.50
CA THR A 553 5.45 29.95 -34.93
C THR A 553 5.41 30.62 -36.28
N TYR A 554 4.52 30.11 -37.13
CA TYR A 554 4.27 30.61 -38.46
C TYR A 554 2.81 30.99 -38.58
N LYS A 555 2.54 32.14 -39.17
CA LYS A 555 1.19 32.54 -39.54
C LYS A 555 0.89 32.00 -40.94
N PHE A 556 -0.20 31.26 -41.09
CA PHE A 556 -0.73 30.93 -42.41
C PHE A 556 -2.19 31.40 -42.54
N VAL A 557 -2.57 31.74 -43.78
CA VAL A 557 -3.91 32.22 -44.10
C VAL A 557 -4.52 31.25 -45.10
N LYS A 558 -5.59 30.56 -44.69
CA LYS A 558 -6.40 29.74 -45.57
C LYS A 558 -7.39 30.64 -46.30
N ARG A 559 -7.14 30.88 -47.59
CA ARG A 559 -7.97 31.71 -48.46
C ARG A 559 -8.99 30.89 -49.22
#